data_AF-W1X8B6-F1
#
_entry.id   AF-W1X8B6-F1
#
_cell.length_a   1.000
_cell.length_b   1.000
_cell.length_c   1.000
_cell.angle_alpha   90.00
_cell.angle_beta   90.00
_cell.angle_gamma   90.00
#
_symmetry.space_group_name_H-M   'P 1'
#
loop_
_entity.id
_entity.type
_entity.pdbx_description
1 polymer ?
#
loop_
_entity_poly.entity_id
_entity_poly.type
_entity_poly.pdbx_seq_one_letter_code
_entity_poly.pdbx_strand_id
1 'polypeptide(L)'
;QAADQRFKQFNDSLRFDYRLAEQDIVGSVAWSKALVTVGVLTAEEQAQLEEALNVLLEDVRARPQQILESDAEDIHSWVEGKLIDKVGQLGKKLHTGRSRNDQVATDLKLWCKDTVSELLTANRQLQSALVETAQNNQDAVMPGYTHLQRAQPVTFAHWCLAYVEMLARDESRLQDALKRLDVSPLGCGALAGTAYEIDREQLAGWLGFASATRNSLDSVSDRDHVL
;
A
#
# COMPACT_ATOMS: atom_id res chain seq x y z
N GLN A 1 6.33 31.40 -15.74
CA GLN A 1 5.19 31.86 -14.92
C GLN A 1 5.08 30.92 -13.74
N ALA A 2 4.92 31.43 -12.51
CA ALA A 2 4.57 30.56 -11.40
C ALA A 2 3.23 29.88 -11.72
N ALA A 3 3.08 28.60 -11.37
CA ALA A 3 1.82 27.90 -11.53
C ALA A 3 0.71 28.65 -10.77
N ASP A 4 -0.50 28.68 -11.33
CA ASP A 4 -1.66 29.27 -10.64
C ASP A 4 -1.84 28.58 -9.29
N GLN A 5 -2.01 29.35 -8.21
CA GLN A 5 -2.09 28.80 -6.86
C GLN A 5 -3.27 27.84 -6.68
N ARG A 6 -4.38 28.04 -7.40
CA ARG A 6 -5.52 27.12 -7.40
C ARG A 6 -5.19 25.84 -8.14
N PHE A 7 -4.41 25.91 -9.23
CA PHE A 7 -3.93 24.72 -9.91
C PHE A 7 -3.01 23.89 -9.00
N LYS A 8 -2.06 24.53 -8.31
CA LYS A 8 -1.20 23.86 -7.32
C LYS A 8 -2.04 23.16 -6.24
N GLN A 9 -2.95 23.87 -5.59
CA GLN A 9 -3.82 23.28 -4.56
C GLN A 9 -4.71 22.14 -5.08
N PHE A 10 -5.14 22.19 -6.34
CA PHE A 10 -5.94 21.14 -6.95
C PHE A 10 -5.10 19.89 -7.27
N ASN A 11 -3.87 20.07 -7.76
CA ASN A 11 -2.98 19.02 -8.21
C ASN A 11 -2.20 18.34 -7.07
N ASP A 12 -1.72 19.10 -6.09
CA ASP A 12 -0.90 18.60 -4.98
C ASP A 12 -1.64 17.52 -4.18
N SER A 13 -0.99 16.38 -3.99
CA SER A 13 -1.53 15.20 -3.31
C SER A 13 -0.93 14.95 -1.92
N LEU A 14 0.14 15.67 -1.54
CA LEU A 14 0.86 15.46 -0.28
C LEU A 14 -0.02 15.40 0.97
N ARG A 15 -1.10 16.20 0.98
CA ARG A 15 -2.09 16.25 2.07
C ARG A 15 -2.75 14.91 2.40
N PHE A 16 -2.72 13.94 1.49
CA PHE A 16 -3.30 12.61 1.70
C PHE A 16 -2.36 11.46 1.31
N ASP A 17 -1.48 11.64 0.33
CA ASP A 17 -0.58 10.58 -0.12
C ASP A 17 0.66 10.41 0.77
N TYR A 18 0.86 11.29 1.77
CA TYR A 18 1.87 11.08 2.82
C TYR A 18 1.73 9.71 3.52
N ARG A 19 0.55 9.10 3.45
CA ARG A 19 0.25 7.75 3.95
C ARG A 19 1.03 6.65 3.22
N LEU A 20 1.54 6.93 2.02
CA LEU A 20 2.33 6.01 1.20
C LEU A 20 3.84 6.17 1.43
N ALA A 21 4.27 7.02 2.37
CA ALA A 21 5.68 7.32 2.58
C ALA A 21 6.54 6.07 2.86
N GLU A 22 6.03 5.13 3.66
CA GLU A 22 6.75 3.88 3.94
C GLU A 22 6.91 3.03 2.68
N GLN A 23 5.84 2.90 1.89
CA GLN A 23 5.86 2.11 0.66
C GLN A 23 6.76 2.73 -0.41
N ASP A 24 6.76 4.06 -0.58
CA ASP A 24 7.67 4.76 -1.49
C ASP A 24 9.15 4.52 -1.12
N ILE A 25 9.46 4.59 0.17
CA ILE A 25 10.82 4.36 0.68
C ILE A 25 11.24 2.90 0.46
N VAL A 26 10.39 1.93 0.78
CA VAL A 26 10.66 0.50 0.55
C VAL A 26 10.82 0.20 -0.94
N GLY A 27 9.94 0.76 -1.79
CA GLY A 27 10.02 0.72 -3.24
C GLY A 27 11.35 1.27 -3.77
N SER A 28 11.78 2.39 -3.21
CA SER A 28 13.05 3.06 -3.51
C SER A 28 14.27 2.23 -3.11
N VAL A 29 14.26 1.57 -1.94
CA VAL A 29 15.33 0.64 -1.55
C VAL A 29 15.43 -0.52 -2.53
N ALA A 30 14.31 -1.17 -2.88
CA ALA A 30 14.31 -2.28 -3.84
C ALA A 30 14.78 -1.84 -5.24
N TRP A 31 14.35 -0.67 -5.70
CA TRP A 31 14.80 -0.11 -6.97
C TRP A 31 16.31 0.17 -6.98
N SER A 32 16.86 0.69 -5.87
CA SER A 32 18.32 0.90 -5.75
C SER A 32 19.12 -0.39 -5.92
N LYS A 33 18.62 -1.51 -5.38
CA LYS A 33 19.22 -2.84 -5.56
C LYS A 33 19.15 -3.28 -7.02
N ALA A 34 18.03 -3.03 -7.68
CA ALA A 34 17.86 -3.34 -9.11
C ALA A 34 18.85 -2.57 -9.98
N LEU A 35 19.08 -1.29 -9.70
CA LEU A 35 20.04 -0.45 -10.42
C LEU A 35 21.50 -0.94 -10.32
N VAL A 36 21.86 -1.63 -9.23
CA VAL A 36 23.18 -2.29 -9.13
C VAL A 36 23.30 -3.44 -10.13
N THR A 37 22.23 -4.24 -10.29
CA THR A 37 22.25 -5.41 -11.19
C THR A 37 22.49 -5.04 -12.66
N VAL A 38 22.11 -3.82 -13.05
CA VAL A 38 22.30 -3.27 -14.40
C VAL A 38 23.45 -2.27 -14.50
N GLY A 39 24.28 -2.14 -13.47
CA GLY A 39 25.50 -1.32 -13.47
C GLY A 39 25.27 0.20 -13.46
N VAL A 40 24.09 0.68 -13.08
CA VAL A 40 23.80 2.11 -12.92
C VAL A 40 24.34 2.65 -11.59
N LEU A 41 24.30 1.82 -10.55
CA LEU A 41 24.87 2.10 -9.23
C LEU A 41 25.99 1.11 -8.92
N THR A 42 27.01 1.56 -8.18
CA THR A 42 27.92 0.62 -7.50
C THR A 42 27.29 0.06 -6.23
N ALA A 43 27.87 -1.01 -5.68
CA ALA A 43 27.40 -1.57 -4.41
C ALA A 43 27.54 -0.56 -3.25
N GLU A 44 28.61 0.23 -3.24
CA GLU A 44 28.84 1.28 -2.24
C GLU A 44 27.83 2.42 -2.36
N GLU A 45 27.53 2.85 -3.59
CA GLU A 45 26.49 3.85 -3.87
C GLU A 45 25.11 3.37 -3.40
N GLN A 46 24.78 2.10 -3.67
CA GLN A 46 23.52 1.51 -3.23
C GLN A 46 23.43 1.41 -1.71
N ALA A 47 24.49 0.97 -1.03
CA ALA A 47 24.52 0.90 0.44
C ALA A 47 24.31 2.29 1.09
N GLN A 48 24.89 3.35 0.52
CA GLN A 48 24.68 4.72 1.00
C GLN A 48 23.22 5.18 0.83
N LEU A 49 22.59 4.83 -0.30
CA LEU A 49 21.18 5.14 -0.56
C LEU A 49 20.26 4.37 0.38
N GLU A 50 20.48 3.07 0.55
CA GLU A 50 19.68 2.23 1.44
C GLU A 50 19.77 2.69 2.90
N GLU A 51 20.96 3.02 3.39
CA GLU A 51 21.14 3.56 4.74
C GLU A 51 20.37 4.88 4.93
N ALA A 52 20.50 5.82 3.98
CA ALA A 52 19.80 7.10 4.04
C ALA A 52 18.26 6.92 4.01
N LEU A 53 17.77 6.00 3.19
CA LEU A 53 16.35 5.66 3.09
C LEU A 53 15.83 4.98 4.36
N ASN A 54 16.60 4.08 4.96
CA ASN A 54 16.22 3.40 6.20
C ASN A 54 16.14 4.37 7.39
N VAL A 55 17.08 5.31 7.50
CA VAL A 55 17.00 6.40 8.50
C VAL A 55 15.74 7.23 8.29
N LEU A 56 15.43 7.58 7.03
CA LEU A 56 14.21 8.32 6.71
C LEU A 56 12.94 7.51 7.07
N LEU A 57 12.96 6.20 6.84
CA LEU A 57 11.85 5.30 7.16
C LEU A 57 11.56 5.27 8.67
N GLU A 58 12.60 5.21 9.50
CA GLU A 58 12.47 5.27 10.96
C GLU A 58 11.85 6.60 11.41
N ASP A 59 12.32 7.72 10.84
CA ASP A 59 11.77 9.05 11.11
C ASP A 59 10.30 9.17 10.72
N VAL A 60 9.92 8.63 9.55
CA VAL A 60 8.54 8.62 9.04
C VAL A 60 7.64 7.79 9.94
N ARG A 61 8.08 6.60 10.39
CA ARG A 61 7.32 5.74 11.30
C ARG A 61 7.08 6.39 12.66
N ALA A 62 8.09 7.09 13.18
CA ALA A 62 7.97 7.77 14.46
C ALA A 62 7.03 8.98 14.39
N ARG A 63 7.05 9.73 13.28
CA ARG A 63 6.33 11.01 13.13
C ARG A 63 5.78 11.19 11.71
N PRO A 64 4.77 10.41 11.29
CA PRO A 64 4.30 10.43 9.89
C PRO A 64 3.71 11.79 9.49
N GLN A 65 3.05 12.49 10.42
CA GLN A 65 2.40 13.77 10.14
C GLN A 65 3.38 14.94 9.91
N GLN A 66 4.67 14.79 10.25
CA GLN A 66 5.67 15.84 10.00
C GLN A 66 5.85 16.14 8.51
N ILE A 67 5.50 15.18 7.64
CA ILE A 67 5.55 15.33 6.18
C ILE A 67 4.64 16.47 5.71
N LEU A 68 3.50 16.67 6.39
CA LEU A 68 2.49 17.68 6.05
C LEU A 68 2.99 19.13 6.25
N GLU A 69 4.15 19.33 6.88
CA GLU A 69 4.79 20.64 7.01
C GLU A 69 5.52 21.07 5.72
N SER A 70 5.70 20.16 4.76
CA SER A 70 6.36 20.42 3.48
C SER A 70 5.41 20.99 2.42
N ASP A 71 5.94 21.79 1.50
CA ASP A 71 5.23 22.31 0.32
C ASP A 71 5.47 21.46 -0.95
N ALA A 72 6.01 20.23 -0.80
CA ALA A 72 6.20 19.30 -1.91
C ALA A 72 4.86 18.92 -2.57
N GLU A 73 4.91 18.65 -3.87
CA GLU A 73 3.74 18.30 -4.69
C GLU A 73 3.06 17.00 -4.22
N ASP A 74 3.87 15.95 -4.08
CA ASP A 74 3.46 14.60 -3.74
C ASP A 74 4.49 13.93 -2.80
N ILE A 75 4.11 12.78 -2.25
CA ILE A 75 5.00 12.03 -1.34
C ILE A 75 6.32 11.65 -2.01
N HIS A 76 6.29 11.26 -3.28
CA HIS A 76 7.47 10.79 -3.96
C HIS A 76 8.52 11.92 -4.16
N SER A 77 8.07 13.15 -4.41
CA SER A 77 8.92 14.34 -4.50
C SER A 77 9.46 14.74 -3.13
N TRP A 78 8.68 14.54 -2.07
CA TRP A 78 9.15 14.72 -0.70
C TRP A 78 10.28 13.74 -0.35
N VAL A 79 10.09 12.44 -0.61
CA VAL A 79 11.13 11.42 -0.33
C VAL A 79 12.39 11.70 -1.14
N GLU A 80 12.25 12.01 -2.44
CA GLU A 80 13.37 12.38 -3.31
C GLU A 80 14.13 13.59 -2.76
N GLY A 81 13.42 14.65 -2.35
CA GLY A 81 14.02 15.83 -1.75
C GLY A 81 14.80 15.50 -0.48
N LYS A 82 14.22 14.72 0.44
CA LYS A 82 14.89 14.28 1.67
C LYS A 82 16.13 13.43 1.39
N LEU A 83 16.08 12.57 0.40
CA LEU A 83 17.21 11.75 0.00
C LEU A 83 18.34 12.60 -0.60
N ILE A 84 18.02 13.54 -1.48
CA ILE A 84 18.99 14.47 -2.06
C ILE A 84 19.64 15.35 -0.98
N ASP A 85 18.86 15.86 -0.02
CA ASP A 85 19.40 16.62 1.11
C ASP A 85 20.43 15.80 1.92
N LYS A 86 20.22 14.48 2.00
CA LYS A 86 21.08 13.56 2.77
C LYS A 86 22.34 13.11 2.01
N VAL A 87 22.21 12.75 0.73
CA VAL A 87 23.30 12.12 -0.05
C VAL A 87 23.74 12.91 -1.29
N GLY A 88 23.18 14.10 -1.51
CA GLY A 88 23.53 14.99 -2.61
C GLY A 88 23.17 14.43 -3.98
N GLN A 89 24.09 14.55 -4.96
CA GLN A 89 23.83 14.12 -6.34
C GLN A 89 23.57 12.62 -6.48
N LEU A 90 24.06 11.81 -5.53
CA LEU A 90 23.80 10.37 -5.52
C LEU A 90 22.29 10.07 -5.46
N GLY A 91 21.53 10.84 -4.69
CA GLY A 91 20.07 10.68 -4.57
C GLY A 91 19.35 10.79 -5.91
N LYS A 92 19.85 11.63 -6.83
CA LYS A 92 19.27 11.79 -8.17
C LYS A 92 19.42 10.57 -9.06
N LYS A 93 20.45 9.74 -8.84
CA LYS A 93 20.65 8.52 -9.64
C LYS A 93 19.52 7.51 -9.42
N LEU A 94 18.86 7.55 -8.26
CA LEU A 94 17.79 6.60 -7.92
C LEU A 94 16.62 6.62 -8.90
N HIS A 95 16.32 7.76 -9.53
CA HIS A 95 15.20 7.86 -10.48
C HIS A 95 15.53 7.33 -11.89
N THR A 96 16.77 6.92 -12.13
CA THR A 96 17.21 6.41 -13.43
C THR A 96 16.35 5.22 -13.84
N GLY A 97 15.66 5.33 -14.98
CA GLY A 97 14.84 4.25 -15.52
C GLY A 97 13.51 3.97 -14.79
N ARG A 98 13.13 4.78 -13.80
CA ARG A 98 11.86 4.67 -13.06
C ARG A 98 10.89 5.77 -13.49
N SER A 99 9.58 5.53 -13.38
CA SER A 99 8.56 6.56 -13.59
C SER A 99 7.72 6.76 -12.34
N ARG A 100 7.03 7.90 -12.24
CA ARG A 100 6.00 8.09 -11.22
C ARG A 100 4.80 7.14 -11.44
N ASN A 101 4.54 6.73 -12.69
CA ASN A 101 3.39 5.91 -13.04
C ASN A 101 3.46 4.49 -12.45
N ASP A 102 4.58 3.80 -12.60
CA ASP A 102 4.78 2.48 -12.02
C ASP A 102 5.12 2.56 -10.53
N GLN A 103 5.77 3.63 -10.09
CA GLN A 103 6.02 3.91 -8.67
C GLN A 103 4.71 4.04 -7.88
N VAL A 104 3.82 4.96 -8.24
CA VAL A 104 2.55 5.17 -7.51
C VAL A 104 1.66 3.93 -7.50
N ALA A 105 1.65 3.16 -8.60
CA ALA A 105 0.90 1.91 -8.68
C ALA A 105 1.49 0.86 -7.74
N THR A 106 2.81 0.82 -7.60
CA THR A 106 3.50 -0.08 -6.67
C THR A 106 3.21 0.30 -5.22
N ASP A 107 3.35 1.58 -4.89
CA ASP A 107 3.18 2.08 -3.53
C ASP A 107 1.74 1.86 -3.04
N LEU A 108 0.76 2.12 -3.90
CA LEU A 108 -0.65 1.88 -3.57
C LEU A 108 -0.93 0.39 -3.36
N LYS A 109 -0.38 -0.51 -4.19
CA LYS A 109 -0.58 -1.96 -4.02
C LYS A 109 0.06 -2.48 -2.73
N LEU A 110 1.27 -2.02 -2.40
CA LEU A 110 1.92 -2.35 -1.12
C LEU A 110 1.06 -1.86 0.05
N TRP A 111 0.59 -0.62 0.00
CA TRP A 111 -0.25 -0.03 1.04
C TRP A 111 -1.58 -0.79 1.21
N CYS A 112 -2.20 -1.19 0.10
CA CYS A 112 -3.41 -2.03 0.12
C CYS A 112 -3.14 -3.39 0.74
N LYS A 113 -2.00 -4.04 0.45
CA LYS A 113 -1.66 -5.34 1.07
C LYS A 113 -1.53 -5.24 2.59
N ASP A 114 -0.87 -4.21 3.07
CA ASP A 114 -0.72 -3.94 4.51
C ASP A 114 -2.10 -3.68 5.15
N THR A 115 -2.87 -2.77 4.55
CA THR A 115 -4.20 -2.38 5.04
C THR A 115 -5.18 -3.55 5.06
N VAL A 116 -5.21 -4.39 4.01
CA VAL A 116 -6.08 -5.57 3.99
C VAL A 116 -5.69 -6.58 5.07
N SER A 117 -4.40 -6.70 5.38
CA SER A 117 -3.93 -7.56 6.48
C SER A 117 -4.40 -7.07 7.85
N GLU A 118 -4.41 -5.75 8.07
CA GLU A 118 -5.00 -5.13 9.27
C GLU A 118 -6.52 -5.37 9.35
N LEU A 119 -7.23 -5.16 8.25
CA LEU A 119 -8.68 -5.39 8.16
C LEU A 119 -9.06 -6.84 8.45
N LEU A 120 -8.31 -7.80 7.90
CA LEU A 120 -8.51 -9.23 8.20
C LEU A 120 -8.36 -9.52 9.70
N THR A 121 -7.37 -8.91 10.34
CA THR A 121 -7.12 -9.06 11.78
C THR A 121 -8.27 -8.48 12.60
N ALA A 122 -8.68 -7.25 12.32
CA ALA A 122 -9.80 -6.59 13.00
C ALA A 122 -11.12 -7.36 12.80
N ASN A 123 -11.37 -7.86 11.58
CA ASN A 123 -12.55 -8.66 11.26
C ASN A 123 -12.62 -9.95 12.09
N ARG A 124 -11.50 -10.67 12.21
CA ARG A 124 -11.41 -11.88 13.05
C ARG A 124 -11.59 -11.60 14.53
N GLN A 125 -11.05 -10.48 15.02
CA GLN A 125 -11.25 -10.05 16.40
C GLN A 125 -12.73 -9.77 16.69
N LEU A 126 -13.43 -9.09 15.78
CA LEU A 126 -14.86 -8.84 15.90
C LEU A 126 -15.69 -10.13 15.86
N GLN A 127 -15.39 -11.05 14.93
CA GLN A 127 -16.03 -12.36 14.90
C GLN A 127 -15.83 -13.12 16.22
N SER A 128 -14.62 -13.11 16.77
CA SER A 128 -14.30 -13.77 18.05
C SER A 128 -15.11 -13.18 19.21
N ALA A 129 -15.20 -11.84 19.28
CA ALA A 129 -16.00 -11.16 20.29
C ALA A 129 -17.51 -11.48 20.16
N LEU A 130 -18.03 -11.61 18.93
CA LEU A 130 -19.42 -12.03 18.69
C LEU A 130 -19.66 -13.48 19.12
N VAL A 131 -18.70 -14.38 18.88
CA VAL A 131 -18.78 -15.78 19.33
C VAL A 131 -18.76 -15.86 20.86
N GLU A 132 -17.87 -15.15 21.53
CA GLU A 132 -17.82 -15.10 23.00
C GLU A 132 -19.12 -14.52 23.57
N THR A 133 -19.63 -13.44 22.96
CA THR A 133 -20.92 -12.84 23.33
C THR A 133 -22.08 -13.84 23.17
N ALA A 134 -22.09 -14.60 22.07
CA ALA A 134 -23.08 -15.65 21.84
C ALA A 134 -22.99 -16.75 22.90
N GLN A 135 -21.78 -17.22 23.22
CA GLN A 135 -21.53 -18.25 24.23
C GLN A 135 -22.04 -17.84 25.62
N ASN A 136 -21.86 -16.59 26.00
CA ASN A 136 -22.30 -16.06 27.29
C ASN A 136 -23.82 -15.83 27.39
N ASN A 137 -24.55 -15.92 26.26
CA ASN A 137 -25.98 -15.58 26.18
C ASN A 137 -26.80 -16.63 25.40
N GLN A 138 -26.41 -17.91 25.47
CA GLN A 138 -27.02 -19.00 24.67
C GLN A 138 -28.53 -19.15 24.89
N ASP A 139 -28.98 -19.05 26.14
CA ASP A 139 -30.38 -19.28 26.51
C ASP A 139 -31.24 -18.00 26.46
N ALA A 140 -30.64 -16.85 26.15
CA ALA A 140 -31.35 -15.58 26.09
C ALA A 140 -32.26 -15.55 24.84
N VAL A 141 -33.56 -15.64 25.05
CA VAL A 141 -34.57 -15.57 23.96
C VAL A 141 -34.94 -14.11 23.68
N MET A 142 -35.02 -13.76 22.40
CA MET A 142 -35.50 -12.46 21.93
C MET A 142 -36.48 -12.63 20.76
N PRO A 143 -37.31 -11.62 20.44
CA PRO A 143 -38.09 -11.65 19.21
C PRO A 143 -37.17 -11.53 17.99
N GLY A 144 -37.32 -12.42 17.01
CA GLY A 144 -36.80 -12.23 15.66
C GLY A 144 -37.68 -11.23 14.90
N TYR A 145 -37.09 -10.54 13.91
CA TYR A 145 -37.78 -9.48 13.17
C TYR A 145 -37.76 -9.71 11.66
N THR A 146 -38.89 -9.45 11.02
CA THR A 146 -39.02 -9.31 9.56
C THR A 146 -39.84 -8.06 9.29
N HIS A 147 -39.43 -7.19 8.36
CA HIS A 147 -40.06 -5.87 8.17
C HIS A 147 -40.15 -5.03 9.46
N LEU A 148 -39.19 -5.20 10.38
CA LEU A 148 -39.19 -4.63 11.73
C LEU A 148 -40.43 -4.97 12.58
N GLN A 149 -41.16 -6.02 12.22
CA GLN A 149 -42.25 -6.60 13.01
C GLN A 149 -41.80 -7.89 13.67
N ARG A 150 -42.30 -8.17 14.88
CA ARG A 150 -41.99 -9.40 15.61
C ARG A 150 -42.51 -10.59 14.83
N ALA A 151 -41.61 -11.53 14.54
CA ALA A 151 -41.91 -12.78 13.86
C ALA A 151 -41.84 -13.94 14.87
N GLN A 152 -40.80 -14.77 14.79
CA GLN A 152 -40.60 -15.93 15.65
C GLN A 152 -39.57 -15.64 16.74
N PRO A 153 -39.64 -16.28 17.92
CA PRO A 153 -38.57 -16.23 18.90
C PRO A 153 -37.27 -16.82 18.34
N VAL A 154 -36.15 -16.18 18.65
CA VAL A 154 -34.78 -16.66 18.36
C VAL A 154 -33.91 -16.49 19.61
N THR A 155 -32.77 -17.15 19.68
CA THR A 155 -31.79 -16.85 20.72
C THR A 155 -30.94 -15.65 20.32
N PHE A 156 -30.49 -14.86 21.31
CA PHE A 156 -29.54 -13.78 21.08
C PHE A 156 -28.22 -14.32 20.50
N ALA A 157 -27.79 -15.50 20.93
CA ALA A 157 -26.67 -16.22 20.33
C ALA A 157 -26.86 -16.46 18.82
N HIS A 158 -28.05 -16.92 18.38
CA HIS A 158 -28.34 -17.11 16.96
C HIS A 158 -28.24 -15.80 16.17
N TRP A 159 -28.69 -14.69 16.77
CA TRP A 159 -28.54 -13.35 16.17
C TRP A 159 -27.07 -12.92 16.05
N CYS A 160 -26.25 -13.10 17.10
CA CYS A 160 -24.82 -12.80 17.05
C CYS A 160 -24.10 -13.62 15.95
N LEU A 161 -24.39 -14.92 15.86
CA LEU A 161 -23.78 -15.80 14.87
C LEU A 161 -24.19 -15.47 13.44
N ALA A 162 -25.37 -14.86 13.22
CA ALA A 162 -25.73 -14.35 11.91
C ALA A 162 -24.74 -13.28 11.41
N TYR A 163 -24.22 -12.42 12.29
CA TYR A 163 -23.19 -11.45 11.94
C TYR A 163 -21.82 -12.10 11.73
N VAL A 164 -21.48 -13.14 12.50
CA VAL A 164 -20.25 -13.91 12.27
C VAL A 164 -20.23 -14.48 10.85
N GLU A 165 -21.34 -15.08 10.40
CA GLU A 165 -21.47 -15.59 9.04
C GLU A 165 -21.34 -14.50 7.97
N MET A 166 -21.84 -13.28 8.23
CA MET A 166 -21.67 -12.14 7.32
C MET A 166 -20.19 -11.74 7.21
N LEU A 167 -19.53 -11.55 8.35
CA LEU A 167 -18.13 -11.14 8.44
C LEU A 167 -17.18 -12.22 7.88
N ALA A 168 -17.54 -13.51 7.98
CA ALA A 168 -16.75 -14.60 7.41
C ALA A 168 -16.70 -14.54 5.87
N ARG A 169 -17.80 -14.14 5.23
CA ARG A 169 -17.82 -13.89 3.77
C ARG A 169 -17.01 -12.66 3.39
N ASP A 170 -16.97 -11.65 4.25
CA ASP A 170 -16.13 -10.47 4.00
C ASP A 170 -14.64 -10.82 4.16
N GLU A 171 -14.30 -11.68 5.11
CA GLU A 171 -12.94 -12.24 5.23
C GLU A 171 -12.51 -12.95 3.95
N SER A 172 -13.37 -13.80 3.38
CA SER A 172 -13.03 -14.53 2.15
C SER A 172 -12.81 -13.57 0.97
N ARG A 173 -13.59 -12.49 0.87
CA ARG A 173 -13.41 -11.47 -0.17
C ARG A 173 -12.09 -10.72 -0.02
N LEU A 174 -11.72 -10.34 1.20
CA LEU A 174 -10.45 -9.68 1.50
C LEU A 174 -9.26 -10.60 1.16
N GLN A 175 -9.34 -11.89 1.48
CA GLN A 175 -8.32 -12.87 1.11
C GLN A 175 -8.17 -13.01 -0.41
N ASP A 176 -9.27 -13.00 -1.16
CA ASP A 176 -9.22 -13.03 -2.61
C ASP A 176 -8.68 -11.73 -3.22
N ALA A 177 -8.96 -10.57 -2.60
CA ALA A 177 -8.37 -9.30 -3.00
C ALA A 177 -6.84 -9.31 -2.84
N LEU A 178 -6.32 -9.85 -1.73
CA LEU A 178 -4.87 -10.00 -1.52
C LEU A 178 -4.21 -10.80 -2.65
N LYS A 179 -4.80 -11.90 -3.09
CA LYS A 179 -4.26 -12.72 -4.20
C LYS A 179 -4.13 -11.92 -5.50
N ARG A 180 -5.07 -11.01 -5.79
CA ARG A 180 -5.06 -10.16 -6.99
C ARG A 180 -4.10 -8.98 -6.87
N LEU A 181 -3.97 -8.43 -5.66
CA LEU A 181 -3.01 -7.37 -5.32
C LEU A 181 -1.55 -7.84 -5.44
N ASP A 182 -1.30 -9.15 -5.33
CA ASP A 182 0.03 -9.72 -5.15
C ASP A 182 0.91 -9.80 -6.42
N VAL A 183 0.81 -8.79 -7.29
CA VAL A 183 1.60 -8.67 -8.52
C VAL A 183 2.19 -7.26 -8.67
N SER A 184 3.52 -7.19 -8.82
CA SER A 184 4.30 -5.95 -8.78
C SER A 184 4.27 -5.17 -10.10
N PRO A 185 3.89 -3.88 -10.08
CA PRO A 185 3.97 -2.98 -11.24
C PRO A 185 5.39 -2.46 -11.54
N LEU A 186 6.30 -2.46 -10.54
CA LEU A 186 7.56 -1.73 -10.64
C LEU A 186 8.44 -2.24 -11.80
N GLY A 187 9.08 -1.31 -12.51
CA GLY A 187 9.84 -1.59 -13.72
C GLY A 187 9.02 -1.50 -15.02
N CYS A 188 7.72 -1.18 -14.94
CA CYS A 188 6.91 -0.84 -16.11
C CYS A 188 7.19 0.56 -16.66
N GLY A 189 7.96 1.39 -15.94
CA GLY A 189 8.29 2.75 -16.34
C GLY A 189 7.03 3.58 -16.56
N ALA A 190 7.07 4.50 -17.51
CA ALA A 190 5.94 5.39 -17.77
C ALA A 190 4.73 4.64 -18.36
N LEU A 191 4.99 3.68 -19.24
CA LEU A 191 3.98 2.85 -19.92
C LEU A 191 4.57 1.72 -20.77
N ALA A 192 5.85 1.79 -21.17
CA ALA A 192 6.48 0.89 -22.16
C ALA A 192 7.57 -0.01 -21.57
N GLY A 193 7.69 -0.09 -20.24
CA GLY A 193 8.83 -0.68 -19.57
C GLY A 193 9.96 0.33 -19.31
N THR A 194 11.01 -0.16 -18.68
CA THR A 194 12.26 0.58 -18.47
C THR A 194 13.28 0.22 -19.57
N ALA A 195 14.20 1.16 -19.87
CA ALA A 195 15.24 0.95 -20.88
C ALA A 195 16.40 0.06 -20.39
N TYR A 196 16.44 -0.24 -19.10
CA TYR A 196 17.43 -1.10 -18.48
C TYR A 196 16.89 -2.54 -18.39
N GLU A 197 17.76 -3.53 -18.50
CA GLU A 197 17.39 -4.96 -18.38
C GLU A 197 17.17 -5.36 -16.91
N ILE A 198 16.21 -4.70 -16.24
CA ILE A 198 15.83 -4.97 -14.86
C ILE A 198 15.06 -6.30 -14.80
N ASP A 199 15.53 -7.23 -13.97
CA ASP A 199 14.78 -8.44 -13.62
C ASP A 199 13.60 -8.08 -12.72
N ARG A 200 12.41 -7.99 -13.33
CA ARG A 200 11.18 -7.59 -12.63
C ARG A 200 10.66 -8.68 -11.69
N GLU A 201 10.94 -9.95 -11.94
CA GLU A 201 10.51 -11.03 -11.04
C GLU A 201 11.34 -11.01 -9.75
N GLN A 202 12.65 -10.79 -9.87
CA GLN A 202 13.51 -10.58 -8.71
C GLN A 202 13.09 -9.33 -7.92
N LEU A 203 12.82 -8.21 -8.61
CA LEU A 203 12.37 -6.98 -7.99
C LEU A 203 11.02 -7.15 -7.25
N ALA A 204 10.08 -7.89 -7.85
CA ALA A 204 8.81 -8.23 -7.21
C ALA A 204 9.04 -9.02 -5.91
N GLY A 205 9.94 -10.00 -5.95
CA GLY A 205 10.31 -10.81 -4.77
C GLY A 205 10.91 -9.98 -3.64
N TRP A 206 11.79 -9.01 -3.94
CA TRP A 206 12.34 -8.10 -2.91
C TRP A 206 11.29 -7.23 -2.23
N LEU A 207 10.21 -6.91 -2.94
CA LEU A 207 9.06 -6.14 -2.44
C LEU A 207 7.99 -7.03 -1.78
N GLY A 208 8.21 -8.34 -1.72
CA GLY A 208 7.24 -9.29 -1.16
C GLY A 208 5.99 -9.50 -2.02
N PHE A 209 6.05 -9.20 -3.32
CA PHE A 209 5.04 -9.63 -4.28
C PHE A 209 5.30 -11.06 -4.76
N ALA A 210 4.24 -11.77 -5.18
CA ALA A 210 4.38 -13.12 -5.73
C ALA A 210 5.01 -13.15 -7.14
N SER A 211 4.76 -12.13 -7.97
CA SER A 211 5.35 -12.02 -9.31
C SER A 211 5.32 -10.60 -9.85
N ALA A 212 5.97 -10.36 -10.99
CA ALA A 212 5.77 -9.14 -11.77
C ALA A 212 4.46 -9.18 -12.58
N THR A 213 3.91 -8.00 -12.87
CA THR A 213 2.82 -7.87 -13.86
C THR A 213 3.32 -8.10 -15.28
N ARG A 214 2.41 -8.55 -16.17
CA ARG A 214 2.78 -9.05 -17.51
C ARG A 214 2.70 -8.02 -18.64
N ASN A 215 2.05 -6.88 -18.43
CA ASN A 215 1.87 -5.84 -19.45
C ASN A 215 2.03 -4.45 -18.83
N SER A 216 2.93 -3.63 -19.36
CA SER A 216 3.27 -2.34 -18.78
C SER A 216 2.17 -1.27 -18.93
N LEU A 217 1.44 -1.27 -20.05
CA LEU A 217 0.32 -0.34 -20.27
C LEU A 217 -0.82 -0.62 -19.28
N ASP A 218 -1.16 -1.89 -19.13
CA ASP A 218 -2.12 -2.36 -18.13
C ASP A 218 -1.66 -1.97 -16.73
N SER A 219 -0.44 -2.32 -16.34
CA SER A 219 0.07 -2.15 -14.97
C SER A 219 0.02 -0.71 -14.44
N VAL A 220 0.29 0.27 -15.30
CA VAL A 220 0.27 1.68 -14.89
C VAL A 220 -1.13 2.31 -14.98
N SER A 221 -2.04 1.71 -15.73
CA SER A 221 -3.41 2.21 -15.96
C SER A 221 -4.45 1.52 -15.06
N ASP A 222 -4.21 0.26 -14.70
CA ASP A 222 -5.08 -0.59 -13.89
C ASP A 222 -5.34 0.01 -12.50
N ARG A 223 -6.61 -0.02 -12.07
CA ARG A 223 -7.04 0.31 -10.71
C ARG A 223 -8.04 -0.69 -10.15
N ASP A 224 -8.13 -1.90 -10.72
CA ASP A 224 -9.04 -2.97 -10.28
C ASP A 224 -8.78 -3.34 -8.81
N HIS A 225 -7.55 -3.18 -8.35
CA HIS A 225 -7.17 -3.42 -6.96
C HIS A 225 -7.77 -2.41 -5.95
N VAL A 226 -8.39 -1.33 -6.43
CA VAL A 226 -9.07 -0.29 -5.61
C VAL A 226 -10.60 -0.43 -5.67
N LEU A 227 -11.14 -1.12 -6.68
CA LEU A 227 -12.58 -1.28 -6.95
C LEU A 227 -13.19 -2.50 -6.24
#